data_AF-A0A6V7KI10-F1
#
_entry.id   AF-A0A6V7KI10-F1
#
_cell.length_a   1.000
_cell.length_b   1.000
_cell.length_c   1.000
_cell.angle_alpha   90.00
_cell.angle_beta   90.00
_cell.angle_gamma   90.00
#
_symmetry.space_group_name_H-M   'P 1'
#
loop_
_entity.id
_entity.type
_entity.pdbx_description
1 polymer ?
#
loop_
_entity_poly.entity_id
_entity_poly.type
_entity_poly.pdbx_seq_one_letter_code
_entity_poly.pdbx_strand_id
1 'polypeptide(L)' 'DNPEDIPTCKVNGKTINAGDFFEPEDEPEKACWCGPGYK' A
#
# COMPACT_ATOMS: atom_id res chain seq x y z
N ASP A 1 4.33 20.27 6.75
CA ASP A 1 4.03 18.84 6.53
C ASP A 1 3.64 18.19 7.84
N ASN A 2 2.40 17.71 7.94
CA ASN A 2 1.94 16.97 9.11
C ASN A 2 2.30 15.48 8.89
N PRO A 3 3.03 14.80 9.79
CA PRO A 3 3.44 13.41 9.62
C PRO A 3 2.28 12.40 9.58
N GLU A 4 1.05 12.86 9.78
CA GLU A 4 -0.17 12.04 9.76
C GLU A 4 -0.84 11.98 8.37
N ASP A 5 -0.37 12.76 7.39
CA ASP A 5 -0.90 12.79 6.01
C ASP A 5 -0.09 11.90 5.05
N ILE A 6 0.62 10.89 5.59
CA ILE A 6 1.36 9.94 4.75
C ILE A 6 0.33 9.17 3.90
N PRO A 7 0.44 9.19 2.55
CA PRO A 7 -0.49 8.46 1.71
C PRO A 7 -0.43 6.97 2.06
N THR A 8 -1.60 6.32 2.11
CA THR A 8 -1.72 4.90 2.42
C THR A 8 -2.58 4.19 1.38
N CYS A 9 -2.26 2.93 1.11
CA CYS A 9 -3.03 2.05 0.26
C CYS A 9 -3.85 1.11 1.13
N LYS A 10 -5.15 0.98 0.84
CA LYS A 10 -6.00 -0.04 1.48
C LYS A 10 -6.10 -1.24 0.56
N VAL A 11 -5.47 -2.34 0.96
CA VAL A 11 -5.41 -3.58 0.20
C VAL A 11 -6.01 -4.68 1.08
N ASN A 12 -7.11 -5.29 0.65
CA ASN A 12 -7.79 -6.37 1.40
C ASN A 12 -8.09 -6.01 2.87
N GLY A 13 -8.38 -4.74 3.15
CA GLY A 13 -8.63 -4.24 4.50
C GLY A 13 -7.36 -3.97 5.33
N LYS A 14 -6.16 -4.24 4.81
CA LYS A 14 -4.88 -3.83 5.39
C LYS A 14 -4.48 -2.45 4.87
N THR A 15 -3.94 -1.63 5.75
CA THR A 15 -3.38 -0.32 5.42
C THR A 15 -1.88 -0.48 5.20
N ILE A 16 -1.40 -0.18 4.00
CA ILE A 16 0.01 -0.20 3.62
C ILE A 16 0.48 1.26 3.47
N ASN A 17 1.66 1.61 3.98
CA ASN A 17 2.17 2.98 3.83
C ASN A 17 2.73 3.20 2.43
N ALA A 18 2.64 4.43 1.93
CA ALA A 18 3.30 4.79 0.69
C ALA A 18 4.81 4.56 0.80
N GLY A 19 5.37 3.87 -0.19
CA GLY A 19 6.76 3.40 -0.16
C GLY A 19 6.91 1.90 0.16
N ASP A 20 5.92 1.29 0.81
CA ASP A 20 6.02 -0.10 1.25
C ASP A 20 5.66 -1.10 0.14
N PHE A 21 6.46 -2.17 0.04
CA PHE A 21 6.16 -3.34 -0.77
C PHE A 21 5.27 -4.31 0.00
N PHE A 22 4.34 -4.96 -0.69
CA PHE A 22 3.44 -5.95 -0.12
C PHE A 22 3.07 -7.02 -1.15
N GLU A 23 2.63 -8.17 -0.65
CA GLU A 23 2.09 -9.26 -1.45
C GLU A 23 0.62 -9.43 -1.07
N PRO A 24 -0.34 -9.23 -2.00
CA PRO A 24 -1.75 -9.41 -1.71
C PRO A 24 -2.06 -10.90 -1.48
N GLU A 25 -2.88 -11.19 -0.48
CA GLU A 25 -3.24 -12.57 -0.10
C GLU A 25 -3.98 -13.34 -1.21
N ASP A 26 -4.74 -12.62 -2.06
CA ASP A 26 -5.44 -13.22 -3.20
C ASP A 26 -4.50 -13.52 -4.39
N GLU A 27 -3.34 -12.84 -4.45
CA GLU A 27 -2.37 -13.01 -5.53
C GLU A 27 -0.93 -13.01 -4.96
N PRO A 28 -0.55 -14.05 -4.20
CA PRO A 28 0.73 -14.11 -3.48
C PRO A 28 1.95 -14.18 -4.41
N GLU A 29 1.74 -14.40 -5.71
CA GLU A 29 2.77 -14.35 -6.75
C GLU A 29 3.05 -12.93 -7.26
N LYS A 30 2.27 -11.92 -6.83
CA LYS A 30 2.45 -10.53 -7.23
C LYS A 30 3.13 -9.72 -6.14
N ALA A 31 4.35 -9.27 -6.41
CA ALA A 31 4.98 -8.22 -5.63
C ALA A 31 4.39 -6.85 -6.01
N CYS A 32 3.64 -6.24 -5.10
CA CYS A 32 3.05 -4.92 -5.26
C CYS A 32 3.78 -3.88 -4.40
N TRP A 33 3.64 -2.61 -4.76
CA TRP A 33 4.17 -1.49 -4.00
C TRP A 33 3.09 -0.41 -3.89
N CYS A 34 2.89 0.12 -2.67
CA CYS A 34 2.07 1.30 -2.45
C CYS A 34 2.78 2.57 -2.95
N GLY A 35 2.60 2.89 -4.23
CA GLY A 35 3.15 4.09 -4.86
C GLY A 35 2.18 5.28 -4.86
N PRO A 36 2.68 6.50 -5.12
CA PRO A 36 1.83 7.67 -5.33
C PRO A 36 0.93 7.42 -6.56
N GLY A 37 -0.38 7.35 -6.35
CA GLY A 37 -1.38 7.12 -7.41
C GLY A 37 -2.12 5.79 -7.36
N TYR A 38 -1.88 4.95 -6.35
CA TYR A 38 -2.76 3.81 -6.07
C TYR A 38 -4.17 4.35 -5.70
N LYS A 39 -5.17 4.06 -6.55
CA LYS A 39 -6.57 4.51 -6.42
C LYS A 39 -7.52 3.32 -6.50
#